data_AF-A0A258E1C3-F1
#
_entry.id   AF-A0A258E1C3-F1
#
_cell.length_a   1.000
_cell.length_b   1.000
_cell.length_c   1.000
_cell.angle_alpha   90.00
_cell.angle_beta   90.00
_cell.angle_gamma   90.00
#
_symmetry.space_group_name_H-M   'P 1'
#
loop_
_entity.id
_entity.type
_entity.pdbx_description
1 polymer ?
#
loop_
_entity_poly.entity_id
_entity_poly.type
_entity_poly.pdbx_seq_one_letter_code
_entity_poly.pdbx_strand_id
1 'polypeptide(L)'
;MDLAVIALSARPLAASAARAGFAILALDLLADLDTCSHAARCVRVHKRNGFSFDGDDLIQALEALSPPGLPVVLGSGFEGDTPLMTRIAARNPILGNMAETVRVMKDPLALQALCGHL
;
A
#
# COMPACT_ATOMS: atom_id res chain seq x y z
N MET A 1 -14.98 6.16 4.35
CA MET A 1 -13.67 5.49 4.31
C MET A 1 -12.76 6.30 5.19
N ASP A 2 -12.14 5.67 6.18
CA ASP A 2 -11.21 6.33 7.11
C ASP A 2 -9.77 6.30 6.58
N LEU A 3 -9.41 5.21 5.88
CA LEU A 3 -8.15 5.08 5.17
C LEU A 3 -8.27 4.11 3.99
N ALA A 4 -7.29 4.15 3.10
CA ALA A 4 -7.06 3.10 2.12
C ALA A 4 -5.90 2.20 2.57
N VAL A 5 -6.00 0.92 2.25
CA VAL A 5 -4.92 -0.06 2.41
C VAL A 5 -4.58 -0.60 1.02
N ILE A 6 -3.32 -0.53 0.64
CA ILE A 6 -2.85 -1.00 -0.66
C ILE A 6 -1.75 -2.04 -0.44
N ALA A 7 -1.95 -3.26 -0.93
CA ALA A 7 -0.99 -4.35 -0.72
C ALA A 7 -1.19 -5.49 -1.73
N LEU A 8 -0.17 -6.32 -1.92
CA LEU A 8 -0.35 -7.60 -2.62
C LEU A 8 -1.39 -8.47 -1.92
N SER A 9 -1.35 -8.47 -0.58
CA SER A 9 -2.42 -8.97 0.29
C SER A 9 -2.56 -8.04 1.48
N ALA A 10 -3.69 -7.37 1.56
CA ALA A 10 -4.10 -6.43 2.59
C ALA A 10 -4.73 -7.15 3.80
N ARG A 11 -5.00 -8.46 3.72
CA ARG A 11 -5.71 -9.25 4.73
C ARG A 11 -5.31 -8.94 6.19
N PRO A 12 -4.02 -9.00 6.61
CA PRO A 12 -3.68 -8.73 8.01
C PRO A 12 -3.92 -7.27 8.42
N LEU A 13 -3.70 -6.33 7.50
CA LEU A 13 -3.94 -4.90 7.72
C LEU A 13 -5.44 -4.59 7.78
N ALA A 14 -6.24 -5.21 6.90
CA ALA A 14 -7.69 -5.11 6.89
C ALA A 14 -8.29 -5.64 8.19
N ALA A 15 -7.87 -6.83 8.64
CA ALA A 15 -8.30 -7.39 9.90
C ALA A 15 -7.92 -6.49 11.09
N SER A 16 -6.71 -5.88 11.07
CA SER A 16 -6.28 -4.95 12.11
C SER A 16 -7.11 -3.67 12.13
N ALA A 17 -7.38 -3.09 10.96
CA ALA A 17 -8.19 -1.89 10.82
C ALA A 17 -9.63 -2.13 11.28
N ALA A 18 -10.23 -3.27 10.90
CA ALA A 18 -11.56 -3.68 11.34
C ALA A 18 -11.65 -3.82 12.87
N ARG A 19 -10.65 -4.45 13.52
CA ARG A 19 -10.60 -4.54 14.99
C ARG A 19 -10.50 -3.17 15.67
N ALA A 20 -9.86 -2.20 15.01
CA ALA A 20 -9.76 -0.83 15.48
C ALA A 20 -11.00 0.03 15.13
N GLY A 21 -12.00 -0.53 14.43
CA GLY A 21 -13.22 0.18 14.06
C GLY A 21 -13.11 1.07 12.83
N PHE A 22 -12.05 0.95 12.03
CA PHE A 22 -11.87 1.72 10.80
C PHE A 22 -12.59 1.09 9.60
N ALA A 23 -13.31 1.90 8.83
CA ALA A 23 -13.90 1.55 7.54
C ALA A 23 -12.89 1.80 6.41
N ILE A 24 -12.27 0.74 5.90
CA ILE A 24 -11.19 0.86 4.91
C ILE A 24 -11.61 0.56 3.46
N LEU A 25 -10.91 1.22 2.53
CA LEU A 25 -10.83 0.84 1.12
C LEU A 25 -9.60 -0.05 0.93
N ALA A 26 -9.78 -1.34 0.61
CA ALA A 26 -8.68 -2.23 0.24
C ALA A 26 -8.49 -2.22 -1.29
N LEU A 27 -7.31 -1.81 -1.75
CA LEU A 27 -6.82 -2.03 -3.11
C LEU A 27 -5.82 -3.19 -3.05
N ASP A 28 -6.26 -4.37 -3.43
CA ASP A 28 -5.59 -5.64 -3.14
C ASP A 28 -5.33 -6.42 -4.42
N LEU A 29 -4.21 -7.10 -4.57
CA LEU A 29 -3.92 -7.87 -5.79
C LEU A 29 -4.65 -9.22 -5.83
N LEU A 30 -4.97 -9.78 -4.67
CA LEU A 30 -5.70 -11.05 -4.52
C LEU A 30 -7.20 -10.82 -4.33
N ALA A 31 -7.56 -9.84 -3.48
CA ALA A 31 -8.93 -9.54 -3.05
C ALA A 31 -9.67 -10.82 -2.59
N ASP A 32 -9.01 -11.63 -1.75
CA ASP A 32 -9.62 -12.85 -1.22
C ASP A 32 -10.82 -12.56 -0.31
N LEU A 33 -11.63 -13.59 -0.07
CA LEU A 33 -12.86 -13.49 0.72
C LEU A 33 -12.61 -12.95 2.13
N ASP A 34 -11.50 -13.34 2.75
CA ASP A 34 -11.13 -12.88 4.09
C ASP A 34 -10.84 -11.38 4.10
N THR A 35 -10.06 -10.88 3.13
CA THR A 35 -9.80 -9.44 2.97
C THR A 35 -11.10 -8.68 2.71
N CYS A 36 -11.97 -9.21 1.84
CA CYS A 36 -13.26 -8.61 1.54
C CYS A 36 -14.18 -8.56 2.77
N SER A 37 -14.13 -9.57 3.64
CA SER A 37 -14.95 -9.63 4.87
C SER A 37 -14.58 -8.58 5.91
N HIS A 38 -13.34 -8.07 5.87
CA HIS A 38 -12.82 -7.08 6.81
C HIS A 38 -12.84 -5.64 6.26
N ALA A 39 -12.93 -5.46 4.94
CA ALA A 39 -12.90 -4.14 4.33
C ALA A 39 -14.32 -3.60 4.10
N ALA A 40 -14.51 -2.28 4.25
CA ALA A 40 -15.76 -1.63 3.86
C ALA A 40 -15.96 -1.67 2.33
N ARG A 41 -14.85 -1.68 1.58
CA ARG A 41 -14.82 -2.00 0.16
C ARG A 41 -13.49 -2.65 -0.17
N CYS A 42 -13.51 -3.77 -0.88
CA CYS A 42 -12.32 -4.43 -1.39
C CYS A 42 -12.38 -4.44 -2.92
N VAL A 43 -11.30 -4.04 -3.57
CA VAL A 43 -11.16 -4.01 -5.03
C VAL A 43 -9.90 -4.74 -5.41
N ARG A 44 -10.04 -5.64 -6.38
CA ARG A 44 -8.91 -6.32 -6.98
C ARG A 44 -8.26 -5.41 -8.02
N VAL A 45 -7.02 -5.01 -7.78
CA VAL A 45 -6.22 -4.25 -8.76
C VAL A 45 -5.45 -5.18 -9.70
N HIS A 46 -5.07 -4.68 -10.86
CA HIS A 46 -4.36 -5.45 -11.86
C HIS A 46 -2.87 -5.60 -11.53
N LYS A 47 -2.32 -6.71 -12.02
CA LYS A 47 -0.89 -7.01 -11.96
C LYS A 47 -0.27 -6.75 -13.32
N ARG A 48 0.95 -6.21 -13.36
CA ARG A 48 1.71 -6.05 -14.60
C ARG A 48 2.48 -7.33 -14.95
N ASN A 49 3.29 -7.83 -14.00
CA ASN A 49 4.10 -9.05 -14.11
C ASN A 49 4.27 -9.67 -12.73
N GLY A 50 4.21 -11.01 -12.62
CA GLY A 50 4.41 -11.70 -11.34
C GLY A 50 3.51 -11.14 -10.23
N PHE A 51 4.13 -10.74 -9.11
CA PHE A 51 3.48 -10.09 -7.97
C PHE A 51 3.84 -8.60 -7.90
N SER A 52 3.72 -7.89 -9.01
CA SER A 52 3.87 -6.43 -9.07
C SER A 52 2.59 -5.78 -9.56
N PHE A 53 2.23 -4.65 -8.95
CA PHE A 53 1.09 -3.85 -9.38
C PHE A 53 1.25 -3.37 -10.82
N ASP A 54 0.14 -3.25 -11.53
CA ASP A 54 0.09 -2.29 -12.61
C ASP A 54 -0.14 -0.90 -12.01
N GLY A 55 0.91 -0.07 -12.03
CA GLY A 55 0.90 1.23 -11.35
C GLY A 55 -0.15 2.21 -11.89
N ASP A 56 -0.47 2.14 -13.19
CA ASP A 56 -1.45 3.05 -13.79
C ASP A 56 -2.88 2.66 -13.41
N ASP A 57 -3.18 1.36 -13.43
CA ASP A 57 -4.43 0.80 -12.93
C ASP A 57 -4.63 1.11 -11.44
N LEU A 58 -3.58 0.91 -10.63
CA LEU A 58 -3.64 1.19 -9.20
C LEU A 58 -3.95 2.67 -8.91
N ILE A 59 -3.27 3.59 -9.60
CA ILE A 59 -3.50 5.03 -9.41
C ILE A 59 -4.91 5.41 -9.88
N GLN A 60 -5.36 4.91 -11.02
CA GLN A 60 -6.72 5.15 -11.50
C GLN A 60 -7.77 4.62 -10.51
N ALA A 61 -7.58 3.41 -9.98
CA ALA A 61 -8.46 2.83 -8.97
C ALA A 61 -8.47 3.68 -7.69
N LEU A 62 -7.31 4.12 -7.20
CA LEU A 62 -7.23 4.98 -6.03
C LEU A 62 -7.96 6.31 -6.25
N GLU A 63 -7.76 6.96 -7.39
CA GLU A 63 -8.40 8.23 -7.74
C GLU A 63 -9.92 8.12 -7.86
N ALA A 64 -10.42 7.04 -8.48
CA ALA A 64 -11.84 6.81 -8.68
C ALA A 64 -12.58 6.43 -7.38
N LEU A 65 -11.87 5.82 -6.43
CA LEU A 65 -12.47 5.20 -5.24
C LEU A 65 -12.21 5.95 -3.94
N SER A 66 -11.32 6.94 -3.96
CA SER A 66 -10.98 7.74 -2.79
C SER A 66 -10.87 9.24 -3.12
N PRO A 67 -11.27 10.12 -2.20
CA PRO A 67 -10.99 11.55 -2.33
C PRO A 67 -9.48 11.81 -2.17
N PRO A 68 -8.96 12.94 -2.69
CA PRO A 68 -7.62 13.41 -2.35
C PRO A 68 -7.49 13.58 -0.83
N GLY A 69 -6.31 13.30 -0.29
CA GLY A 69 -6.05 13.44 1.15
C GLY A 69 -6.52 12.27 2.03
N LEU A 70 -7.26 11.28 1.50
CA LEU A 70 -7.54 10.05 2.25
C LEU A 70 -6.20 9.36 2.60
N PRO A 71 -5.89 9.11 3.89
CA PRO A 71 -4.64 8.46 4.27
C PRO A 71 -4.50 7.06 3.70
N VAL A 72 -3.28 6.67 3.33
CA VAL A 72 -2.97 5.37 2.74
C VAL A 72 -1.97 4.62 3.62
N VAL A 73 -2.29 3.37 3.95
CA VAL A 73 -1.32 2.42 4.51
C VAL A 73 -0.86 1.48 3.40
N LEU A 74 0.45 1.38 3.21
CA LEU A 74 1.05 0.45 2.25
C LEU A 74 1.44 -0.85 2.96
N GLY A 75 1.00 -1.98 2.41
CA GLY A 75 1.52 -3.31 2.75
C GLY A 75 2.66 -3.72 1.82
N SER A 76 2.77 -5.02 1.54
CA SER A 76 3.78 -5.56 0.62
C SER A 76 3.51 -5.17 -0.84
N GLY A 77 4.56 -5.14 -1.67
CA GLY A 77 4.47 -4.95 -3.12
C GLY A 77 5.13 -3.69 -3.66
N PHE A 78 5.70 -2.86 -2.78
CA PHE A 78 6.30 -1.56 -3.12
C PHE A 78 7.83 -1.54 -2.99
N GLU A 79 8.40 -2.57 -2.37
CA GLU A 79 9.84 -2.67 -2.06
C GLU A 79 10.73 -2.55 -3.30
N GLY A 80 10.22 -2.95 -4.47
CA GLY A 80 10.89 -2.83 -5.76
C GLY A 80 10.43 -1.65 -6.62
N ASP A 81 9.44 -0.87 -6.18
CA ASP A 81 8.81 0.21 -6.96
C ASP A 81 8.50 1.42 -6.07
N THR A 82 9.56 2.05 -5.56
CA THR A 82 9.45 3.30 -4.79
C THR A 82 8.88 4.48 -5.61
N PRO A 83 9.05 4.58 -6.95
CA PRO A 83 8.35 5.58 -7.76
C PRO A 83 6.82 5.50 -7.66
N LEU A 84 6.24 4.28 -7.61
CA LEU A 84 4.80 4.13 -7.42
C LEU A 84 4.34 4.65 -6.06
N MET A 85 5.14 4.49 -5.00
CA MET A 85 4.86 5.09 -3.70
C MET A 85 4.79 6.62 -3.80
N THR A 86 5.73 7.25 -4.52
CA THR A 86 5.71 8.70 -4.74
C THR A 86 4.45 9.16 -5.48
N ARG A 87 4.01 8.38 -6.50
CA ARG A 87 2.76 8.67 -7.24
C ARG A 87 1.53 8.62 -6.32
N ILE A 88 1.46 7.63 -5.43
CA ILE A 88 0.38 7.52 -4.42
C ILE A 88 0.42 8.73 -3.48
N ALA A 89 1.61 9.01 -2.92
CA ALA A 89 1.84 10.09 -1.95
C ALA A 89 1.49 11.48 -2.49
N ALA A 90 1.60 11.69 -3.82
CA ALA A 90 1.31 12.97 -4.45
C ALA A 90 -0.15 13.43 -4.25
N ARG A 91 -1.09 12.50 -4.07
CA ARG A 91 -2.52 12.80 -3.88
C ARG A 91 -3.05 12.34 -2.53
N ASN A 92 -2.52 11.24 -2.00
CA ASN A 92 -3.00 10.57 -0.81
C ASN A 92 -1.84 10.33 0.17
N PRO A 93 -1.84 10.94 1.38
CA PRO A 93 -0.69 10.88 2.27
C PRO A 93 -0.45 9.45 2.78
N ILE A 94 0.80 9.00 2.71
CA ILE A 94 1.20 7.67 3.21
C ILE A 94 1.38 7.73 4.72
N LEU A 95 0.72 6.82 5.44
CA LEU A 95 0.96 6.55 6.85
C LEU A 95 2.02 5.45 6.97
N GLY A 96 3.27 5.85 7.17
CA GLY A 96 4.40 4.94 7.31
C GLY A 96 5.68 5.50 6.70
N ASN A 97 6.57 4.59 6.28
CA ASN A 97 7.82 4.96 5.63
C ASN A 97 7.57 5.50 4.21
N MET A 98 8.22 6.61 3.90
CA MET A 98 8.17 7.22 2.57
C MET A 98 9.08 6.48 1.59
N ALA A 99 8.92 6.79 0.30
CA ALA A 99 9.67 6.19 -0.80
C ALA A 99 11.20 6.28 -0.59
N GLU A 100 11.67 7.40 -0.03
CA GLU A 100 13.07 7.67 0.27
C GLU A 100 13.61 6.69 1.32
N THR A 101 12.87 6.50 2.42
CA THR A 101 13.24 5.56 3.48
C THR A 101 13.31 4.14 2.94
N VAL A 102 12.29 3.71 2.19
CA VAL A 102 12.26 2.35 1.60
C VAL A 102 13.42 2.16 0.63
N ARG A 103 13.73 3.16 -0.20
CA ARG A 103 14.85 3.10 -1.16
C ARG A 103 16.18 2.88 -0.46
N VAL A 104 16.44 3.62 0.63
CA VAL A 104 17.67 3.44 1.43
C VAL A 104 17.69 2.07 2.10
N MET A 105 16.58 1.62 2.69
CA MET A 105 16.50 0.31 3.36
C MET A 105 16.62 -0.88 2.39
N LYS A 106 16.40 -0.66 1.09
CA LYS A 106 16.50 -1.68 0.04
C LYS A 106 17.85 -1.72 -0.66
N ASP A 107 18.74 -0.77 -0.36
CA ASP A 107 20.15 -0.82 -0.74
C ASP A 107 20.95 -1.58 0.35
N PRO A 108 21.53 -2.76 0.05
CA PRO A 108 22.28 -3.54 1.02
C PRO A 108 23.49 -2.80 1.61
N LEU A 109 24.18 -1.98 0.82
CA LEU A 109 25.35 -1.23 1.28
C LEU A 109 24.93 -0.07 2.19
N ALA A 110 23.85 0.62 1.83
CA ALA A 110 23.30 1.68 2.68
C ALA A 110 22.76 1.12 4.00
N LEU A 111 22.07 -0.02 3.98
CA LEU A 111 21.58 -0.69 5.18
C LEU A 111 22.72 -1.16 6.08
N GLN A 112 23.77 -1.79 5.51
CA GLN A 112 24.95 -2.20 6.27
C GLN A 112 25.60 -1.01 6.96
N ALA A 113 25.79 0.10 6.22
CA ALA A 113 26.35 1.31 6.78
C ALA A 113 25.53 1.80 7.97
N LEU A 114 24.20 1.89 7.86
CA LEU A 114 23.33 2.33 8.96
C LEU A 114 23.42 1.42 10.19
N CYS A 115 23.37 0.11 10.02
CA CYS A 115 23.48 -0.85 11.12
C CYS A 115 24.85 -0.80 11.82
N GLY A 116 25.92 -0.42 11.12
CA GLY A 116 27.25 -0.27 11.71
C GLY A 116 27.41 0.96 12.62
N HIS A 117 26.41 1.84 12.69
CA HIS A 117 26.40 3.04 13.54
C HIS A 117 25.41 2.95 14.72
N LEU A 118 24.72 1.82 14.88
CA LEU A 118 23.82 1.52 16.01
C LEU A 118 24.57 0.73 17.10
#